data_AF-A0A1J5TAC5-F1
#
_entry.id   AF-A0A1J5TAC5-F1
#
_cell.length_a   1.000
_cell.length_b   1.000
_cell.length_c   1.000
_cell.angle_alpha   90.00
_cell.angle_beta   90.00
_cell.angle_gamma   90.00
#
_symmetry.space_group_name_H-M   'P 1'
#
loop_
_entity.id
_entity.type
_entity.pdbx_description
1 polymer ?
#
loop_
_entity_poly.entity_id
_entity_poly.type
_entity_poly.pdbx_seq_one_letter_code
_entity_poly.pdbx_strand_id
1 'polypeptide(L)'
;MPTLTVGNFILDYTLRTNAAPGADLQFGMDFTVRQSKSPLPLMQLIYPATSVGTNVAGKWNVDNHQTPGSSAQCLVFANADGGVITDIPTELSKRGLGVRSTKFAVYRVDLGRNAVQVAGITFGYSIDTSAEAPVTTFTALQAISLPNDQKQVVLAKCAAAKFL
;
A
#
# COMPACT_ATOMS: atom_id res chain seq x y z
N MET A 1 -3.66 15.76 9.76
CA MET A 1 -3.93 14.37 9.34
C MET A 1 -5.28 14.35 8.65
N PRO A 2 -5.35 14.26 7.31
CA PRO A 2 -6.61 14.13 6.60
C PRO A 2 -7.28 12.78 6.88
N THR A 3 -8.61 12.78 6.88
CA THR A 3 -9.45 11.57 7.02
C THR A 3 -10.32 11.44 5.79
N LEU A 4 -10.27 10.28 5.14
CA LEU A 4 -11.07 9.97 3.96
C LEU A 4 -11.91 8.71 4.21
N THR A 5 -13.13 8.69 3.66
CA THR A 5 -14.05 7.56 3.83
C THR A 5 -14.56 7.07 2.49
N VAL A 6 -14.46 5.77 2.24
CA VAL A 6 -15.05 5.10 1.06
C VAL A 6 -15.70 3.79 1.50
N GLY A 7 -17.02 3.71 1.33
CA GLY A 7 -17.80 2.57 1.81
C GLY A 7 -17.63 2.38 3.31
N ASN A 8 -17.15 1.20 3.71
CA ASN A 8 -16.89 0.87 5.12
C ASN A 8 -15.48 1.22 5.60
N PHE A 9 -14.61 1.71 4.73
CA PHE A 9 -13.21 1.99 5.05
C PHE A 9 -13.00 3.46 5.36
N ILE A 10 -12.21 3.72 6.40
CA ILE A 10 -11.75 5.04 6.82
C ILE A 10 -10.23 5.02 6.76
N LEU A 11 -9.65 6.00 6.08
CA LEU A 11 -8.22 6.20 5.93
C LEU A 11 -7.82 7.51 6.60
N ASP A 12 -6.95 7.42 7.59
CA ASP A 12 -6.24 8.54 8.19
C ASP A 12 -4.79 8.50 7.67
N TYR A 13 -4.22 9.62 7.19
CA TYR A 13 -2.85 9.60 6.66
C TYR A 13 -2.04 10.88 6.89
N THR A 14 -0.71 10.77 6.78
CA THR A 14 0.24 11.89 6.74
C THR A 14 1.31 11.58 5.71
N LEU A 15 1.56 12.52 4.79
CA LEU A 15 2.61 12.38 3.77
C LEU A 15 3.95 12.88 4.32
N ARG A 16 5.03 12.19 3.98
CA ARG A 16 6.40 12.55 4.37
C ARG A 16 7.25 12.76 3.12
N THR A 17 8.08 13.80 3.16
CA THR A 17 9.13 14.03 2.17
C THR A 17 10.33 14.62 2.88
N ASN A 18 11.50 14.02 2.69
CA ASN A 18 12.79 14.56 3.03
C ASN A 18 13.62 14.62 1.75
N ALA A 19 13.89 15.84 1.30
CA ALA A 19 14.61 16.12 0.06
C ALA A 19 15.83 17.01 0.36
N ALA A 20 16.64 16.65 1.35
CA ALA A 20 17.88 17.35 1.64
C ALA A 20 18.80 17.41 0.38
N PRO A 21 19.48 18.54 0.12
CA PRO A 21 20.47 18.62 -0.96
C PRO A 21 21.59 17.61 -0.77
N GLY A 22 21.98 16.91 -1.84
CA GLY A 22 23.10 15.95 -1.82
C GLY A 22 22.82 14.60 -1.16
N ALA A 23 21.61 14.37 -0.64
CA ALA A 23 21.17 13.08 -0.11
C ALA A 23 20.09 12.45 -1.00
N ASP A 24 19.85 11.15 -0.80
CA ASP A 24 18.71 10.46 -1.40
C ASP A 24 17.40 11.03 -0.86
N LEU A 25 16.40 11.09 -1.73
CA LEU A 25 15.04 11.46 -1.36
C LEU A 25 14.47 10.37 -0.47
N GLN A 26 13.91 10.75 0.67
CA GLN A 26 13.12 9.86 1.51
C GLN A 26 11.67 10.30 1.48
N PHE A 27 10.75 9.41 1.14
CA PHE A 27 9.34 9.77 1.00
C PHE A 27 8.42 8.63 1.40
N GLY A 28 7.16 8.94 1.67
CA GLY A 28 6.22 7.92 2.10
C GLY A 28 4.93 8.49 2.63
N MET A 29 4.15 7.61 3.24
CA MET A 29 2.85 7.96 3.80
C MET A 29 2.60 7.12 5.04
N ASP A 30 2.51 7.78 6.20
CA ASP A 30 2.01 7.12 7.40
C ASP A 30 0.50 7.05 7.28
N PHE A 31 -0.08 5.88 7.50
CA PHE A 31 -1.53 5.75 7.42
C PHE A 31 -2.11 4.74 8.40
N THR A 32 -3.38 4.95 8.71
CA THR A 32 -4.25 3.98 9.36
C THR A 32 -5.48 3.76 8.50
N VAL A 33 -5.71 2.51 8.09
CA VAL A 33 -6.98 2.06 7.48
C VAL A 33 -7.77 1.32 8.52
N ARG A 34 -9.02 1.70 8.74
CA ARG A 34 -9.93 1.04 9.68
C ARG A 34 -11.32 0.90 9.10
N GLN A 35 -12.14 0.04 9.70
CA GLN A 35 -13.53 -0.13 9.32
C GLN A 35 -14.48 0.61 10.25
N SER A 36 -15.55 1.17 9.70
CA SER A 36 -16.57 1.90 10.47
C SER A 36 -17.63 0.99 11.11
N LYS A 37 -17.89 -0.20 10.55
CA LYS A 37 -18.94 -1.13 11.00
C LYS A 37 -18.50 -2.58 10.83
N SER A 38 -18.82 -3.43 11.82
CA SER A 38 -18.58 -4.88 11.83
C SER A 38 -17.18 -5.24 11.31
N PRO A 39 -16.11 -4.84 12.03
CA PRO A 39 -14.75 -4.98 11.55
C PRO A 39 -14.45 -6.46 11.33
N LEU A 40 -14.07 -6.77 10.09
CA LEU A 40 -13.45 -8.04 9.75
C LEU A 40 -11.93 -7.86 9.67
N PRO A 41 -11.13 -8.91 9.86
CA PRO A 41 -9.71 -8.83 9.56
C PRO A 41 -9.46 -8.27 8.16
N LEU A 42 -8.38 -7.51 8.00
CA LEU A 42 -8.03 -6.90 6.73
C LEU A 42 -6.88 -7.67 6.07
N MET A 43 -6.93 -7.68 4.73
CA MET A 43 -5.82 -8.05 3.87
C MET A 43 -5.36 -6.82 3.11
N GLN A 44 -4.04 -6.63 3.02
CA GLN A 44 -3.42 -5.56 2.26
C GLN A 44 -2.54 -6.15 1.16
N LEU A 45 -2.72 -5.62 -0.04
CA LEU A 45 -1.86 -5.81 -1.19
C LEU A 45 -1.05 -4.54 -1.40
N ILE A 46 0.26 -4.68 -1.53
CA ILE A 46 1.17 -3.54 -1.75
C ILE A 46 1.86 -3.72 -3.09
N TYR A 47 1.77 -2.69 -3.95
CA TYR A 47 2.38 -2.64 -5.27
C TYR A 47 3.49 -1.58 -5.23
N PRO A 48 4.73 -1.97 -4.84
CA PRO A 48 5.84 -1.06 -4.77
C PRO A 48 6.36 -0.71 -6.17
N ALA A 49 7.04 0.43 -6.30
CA ALA A 49 7.87 0.73 -7.47
C ALA A 49 9.10 -0.19 -7.58
N THR A 50 9.66 -0.65 -6.44
CA THR A 50 10.76 -1.62 -6.38
C THR A 50 10.67 -2.53 -5.14
N SER A 51 11.07 -3.80 -5.27
CA SER A 51 11.12 -4.75 -4.14
C SER A 51 12.52 -4.76 -3.52
N VAL A 52 12.71 -4.16 -2.35
CA VAL A 52 13.95 -4.33 -1.58
C VAL A 52 13.64 -4.66 -0.11
N GLY A 53 14.39 -5.60 0.46
CA GLY A 53 14.35 -5.96 1.89
C GLY A 53 13.30 -6.99 2.33
N THR A 54 13.36 -7.37 3.61
CA THR A 54 12.35 -8.19 4.29
C THR A 54 11.23 -7.27 4.78
N ASN A 55 10.14 -7.20 4.02
CA ASN A 55 9.02 -6.32 4.34
C ASN A 55 8.04 -7.01 5.30
N VAL A 56 7.76 -6.36 6.42
CA VAL A 56 6.70 -6.74 7.38
C VAL A 56 5.71 -5.58 7.54
N ALA A 57 4.46 -5.88 7.91
CA ALA A 57 3.46 -4.86 8.19
C ALA A 57 4.00 -3.86 9.25
N GLY A 58 3.91 -2.55 8.97
CA GLY A 58 4.38 -1.51 9.88
C GLY A 58 5.90 -1.25 9.87
N LYS A 59 6.69 -1.98 9.07
CA LYS A 59 8.15 -1.74 8.93
C LYS A 59 8.60 -1.88 7.48
N TRP A 60 7.89 -1.21 6.58
CA TRP A 60 8.20 -1.23 5.17
C TRP A 60 9.22 -0.14 4.82
N ASN A 61 10.37 -0.58 4.29
CA ASN A 61 11.45 0.27 3.79
C ASN A 61 11.80 -0.19 2.38
N VAL A 62 11.48 0.62 1.38
CA VAL A 62 11.85 0.34 -0.02
C VAL A 62 13.03 1.18 -0.43
N ASP A 63 14.04 0.52 -0.98
CA ASP A 63 15.20 1.17 -1.55
C ASP A 63 15.11 1.17 -3.09
N ASN A 64 14.75 2.31 -3.68
CA ASN A 64 14.65 2.46 -5.13
C ASN A 64 16.01 2.71 -5.83
N HIS A 65 17.15 2.43 -5.19
CA HIS A 65 18.45 2.46 -5.87
C HIS A 65 18.61 1.39 -6.94
N GLN A 66 17.81 0.32 -6.88
CA GLN A 66 17.85 -0.77 -7.84
C GLN A 66 16.79 -0.58 -8.93
N THR A 67 17.11 -0.98 -10.16
CA THR A 67 16.14 -1.07 -11.25
C THR A 67 15.00 -2.00 -10.81
N PRO A 68 13.71 -1.65 -11.03
CA PRO A 68 12.61 -2.55 -10.75
C PRO A 68 12.88 -3.92 -11.37
N GLY A 69 12.77 -5.00 -10.56
CA GLY A 69 12.79 -6.35 -11.11
C GLY A 69 11.69 -6.52 -12.16
N SER A 70 11.82 -7.52 -13.03
CA SER A 70 10.88 -7.78 -14.14
C SER A 70 9.44 -8.10 -13.69
N SER A 71 9.17 -8.14 -12.39
CA SER A 71 7.84 -8.35 -11.81
C SER A 71 7.60 -7.31 -10.72
N ALA A 72 6.54 -6.52 -10.85
CA ALA A 72 5.99 -5.78 -9.71
C ALA A 72 5.54 -6.80 -8.66
N GLN A 73 6.39 -7.07 -7.68
CA GLN A 73 6.07 -8.05 -6.64
C GLN A 73 5.02 -7.44 -5.73
N CYS A 74 3.81 -8.00 -5.78
CA CYS A 74 2.77 -7.65 -4.83
C CYS A 74 2.99 -8.42 -3.52
N LEU A 75 3.06 -7.70 -2.40
CA LEU A 75 3.13 -8.30 -1.07
C LEU A 75 1.71 -8.47 -0.51
N VAL A 76 1.46 -9.60 0.17
CA VAL A 76 0.16 -9.90 0.80
C VAL A 76 0.37 -9.91 2.32
N PHE A 77 -0.31 -9.00 3.02
CA PHE A 77 -0.41 -9.01 4.47
C PHE A 77 -1.83 -9.42 4.84
N ALA A 78 -1.98 -10.51 5.60
CA ALA A 78 -3.26 -10.97 6.11
C ALA A 78 -3.30 -10.84 7.63
N ASN A 79 -4.50 -10.62 8.18
CA ASN A 79 -4.81 -10.63 9.61
C ASN A 79 -4.24 -9.45 10.41
N ALA A 80 -4.51 -8.23 9.94
CA ALA A 80 -4.45 -7.09 10.85
C ALA A 80 -5.62 -7.20 11.85
N ASP A 81 -5.32 -7.67 13.05
CA ASP A 81 -6.30 -7.95 14.11
C ASP A 81 -7.18 -6.72 14.40
N GLY A 82 -8.48 -6.94 14.58
CA GLY A 82 -9.45 -5.87 14.86
C GLY A 82 -9.89 -5.04 13.65
N GLY A 83 -9.47 -5.40 12.43
CA GLY A 83 -9.91 -4.73 11.21
C GLY A 83 -9.30 -3.35 10.99
N VAL A 84 -8.09 -3.17 11.50
CA VAL A 84 -7.29 -1.94 11.42
C VAL A 84 -5.89 -2.28 10.90
N ILE A 85 -5.42 -1.55 9.89
CA ILE A 85 -4.02 -1.58 9.43
C ILE A 85 -3.41 -0.24 9.78
N THR A 86 -2.27 -0.25 10.47
CA THR A 86 -1.42 0.93 10.64
C THR A 86 -0.08 0.63 10.00
N ASP A 87 0.37 1.52 9.12
CA ASP A 87 1.62 1.34 8.38
C ASP A 87 2.35 2.66 8.19
N ILE A 88 3.67 2.57 8.03
CA ILE A 88 4.57 3.72 7.88
C ILE A 88 5.56 3.51 6.71
N PRO A 89 5.06 3.18 5.51
CA PRO A 89 5.90 2.94 4.35
C PRO A 89 6.86 4.10 4.09
N THR A 90 8.15 3.79 4.02
CA THR A 90 9.21 4.74 3.67
C THR A 90 9.98 4.23 2.46
N GLU A 91 10.21 5.10 1.49
CA GLU A 91 10.98 4.86 0.29
C GLU A 91 12.22 5.73 0.25
N LEU A 92 13.32 5.18 -0.27
CA LEU A 92 14.55 5.89 -0.61
C LEU A 92 14.67 5.93 -2.13
N SER A 93 15.06 7.07 -2.71
CA SER A 93 15.30 7.17 -4.16
C SER A 93 16.29 8.28 -4.51
N LYS A 94 17.08 8.07 -5.56
CA LYS A 94 17.89 9.16 -6.16
C LYS A 94 16.98 10.19 -6.83
N ARG A 95 17.50 11.41 -6.95
CA ARG A 95 16.90 12.47 -7.78
C ARG A 95 16.97 12.13 -9.26
N GLY A 96 16.09 12.75 -10.05
CA GLY A 96 16.11 12.68 -11.51
C GLY A 96 15.58 11.37 -12.11
N LEU A 97 14.93 10.53 -11.30
CA LEU A 97 14.40 9.23 -11.73
C LEU A 97 12.93 9.30 -12.20
N GLY A 98 12.39 10.51 -12.36
CA GLY A 98 11.00 10.76 -12.75
C GLY A 98 10.00 10.46 -11.64
N VAL A 99 8.77 10.15 -12.05
CA VAL A 99 7.66 9.89 -11.13
C VAL A 99 7.79 8.49 -10.52
N ARG A 100 7.76 8.44 -9.19
CA ARG A 100 7.64 7.21 -8.39
C ARG A 100 6.25 7.17 -7.76
N SER A 101 5.67 5.98 -7.66
CA SER A 101 4.34 5.78 -7.11
C SER A 101 4.23 4.44 -6.41
N THR A 102 3.55 4.45 -5.27
CA THR A 102 3.25 3.26 -4.49
C THR A 102 1.75 3.18 -4.25
N LYS A 103 1.19 1.98 -4.50
CA LYS A 103 -0.24 1.72 -4.40
C LYS A 103 -0.50 0.60 -3.40
N PHE A 104 -1.55 0.79 -2.62
CA PHE A 104 -2.11 -0.16 -1.68
C PHE A 104 -3.50 -0.56 -2.16
N ALA A 105 -3.86 -1.83 -2.01
CA ALA A 105 -5.24 -2.31 -2.09
C ALA A 105 -5.58 -3.03 -0.79
N VAL A 106 -6.74 -2.72 -0.20
CA VAL A 106 -7.17 -3.31 1.06
C VAL A 106 -8.53 -3.96 0.88
N TYR A 107 -8.63 -5.20 1.35
CA TYR A 107 -9.82 -6.04 1.28
C TYR A 107 -10.15 -6.60 2.66
N ARG A 108 -11.41 -7.00 2.86
CA ARG A 108 -11.86 -7.67 4.09
C ARG A 108 -11.67 -9.17 3.95
N VAL A 109 -11.32 -9.83 5.04
CA VAL A 109 -11.15 -11.29 5.13
C VAL A 109 -12.22 -11.85 6.06
N ASP A 110 -13.00 -12.80 5.56
CA ASP A 110 -13.92 -13.61 6.34
C ASP A 110 -13.20 -14.90 6.75
N LEU A 111 -12.70 -14.93 7.99
CA LEU A 111 -12.03 -16.09 8.56
C LEU A 111 -12.99 -17.30 8.71
N GLY A 112 -14.26 -17.05 9.02
CA GLY A 112 -15.25 -18.12 9.18
C GLY A 112 -15.57 -18.84 7.87
N ARG A 113 -15.44 -18.14 6.74
CA ARG A 113 -15.65 -18.70 5.39
C ARG A 113 -14.36 -19.00 4.64
N ASN A 114 -13.20 -18.71 5.24
CA ASN A 114 -11.88 -18.75 4.60
C ASN A 114 -11.88 -18.01 3.24
N ALA A 115 -12.35 -16.76 3.25
CA ALA A 115 -12.61 -16.02 2.03
C ALA A 115 -12.18 -14.54 2.10
N VAL A 116 -11.84 -13.98 0.95
CA VAL A 116 -11.58 -12.55 0.75
C VAL A 116 -12.80 -11.92 0.09
N GLN A 117 -13.29 -10.82 0.65
CA GLN A 117 -14.35 -10.03 0.02
C GLN A 117 -13.79 -9.30 -1.21
N VAL A 118 -14.50 -9.38 -2.34
CA VAL A 118 -14.06 -8.73 -3.58
C VAL A 118 -14.17 -7.21 -3.50
N ALA A 119 -15.05 -6.67 -2.66
CA ALA A 119 -15.12 -5.23 -2.44
C ALA A 119 -13.99 -4.76 -1.51
N GLY A 120 -13.22 -3.78 -1.98
CA GLY A 120 -12.12 -3.19 -1.25
C GLY A 120 -11.92 -1.73 -1.58
N ILE A 121 -10.77 -1.20 -1.16
CA ILE A 121 -10.31 0.14 -1.50
C ILE A 121 -8.89 0.11 -2.07
N THR A 122 -8.56 1.08 -2.90
CA THR A 122 -7.18 1.37 -3.26
C THR A 122 -6.81 2.79 -2.89
N PHE A 123 -5.57 2.97 -2.46
CA PHE A 123 -4.99 4.28 -2.22
C PHE A 123 -3.48 4.26 -2.43
N GLY A 124 -2.83 5.42 -2.38
CA GLY A 124 -1.40 5.49 -2.63
C GLY A 124 -0.85 6.90 -2.55
N TYR A 125 0.44 6.98 -2.83
CA TYR A 125 1.16 8.24 -2.92
C TYR A 125 2.15 8.21 -4.09
N SER A 126 2.53 9.40 -4.53
CA SER A 126 3.47 9.61 -5.64
C SER A 126 4.40 10.79 -5.37
N ILE A 127 5.57 10.76 -5.96
CA ILE A 127 6.54 11.86 -5.94
C ILE A 127 7.20 11.99 -7.31
N ASP A 128 7.40 13.21 -7.79
CA ASP A 128 8.27 13.47 -8.93
C ASP A 128 9.69 13.73 -8.43
N THR A 129 10.57 12.75 -8.58
CA THR A 129 11.97 12.84 -8.13
C THR A 129 12.83 13.75 -9.01
N SER A 130 12.31 14.17 -10.16
CA SER A 130 12.96 15.10 -11.09
C SER A 130 12.58 16.56 -10.84
N ALA A 131 11.59 16.82 -9.98
CA ALA A 131 11.22 18.19 -9.60
C ALA A 131 12.34 18.88 -8.82
N GLU A 132 12.43 20.21 -8.95
CA GLU A 132 13.40 21.02 -8.20
C GLU A 132 13.16 20.92 -6.68
N ALA A 133 11.89 20.96 -6.27
CA ALA A 133 11.42 20.70 -4.92
C ALA A 133 10.43 19.52 -4.91
N PRO A 134 10.92 18.26 -4.87
CA PRO A 134 10.07 17.09 -4.82
C PRO A 134 9.18 17.11 -3.58
N VAL A 135 7.90 16.84 -3.76
CA VAL A 135 6.91 16.72 -2.67
C VAL A 135 6.07 15.47 -2.91
N THR A 136 5.92 14.66 -1.86
CA THR A 136 5.01 13.52 -1.87
C THR A 136 3.56 14.00 -1.93
N THR A 137 2.80 13.39 -2.83
CA THR A 137 1.40 13.70 -3.10
C THR A 137 0.56 12.46 -2.88
N PHE A 138 -0.66 12.65 -2.38
CA PHE A 138 -1.63 11.56 -2.26
C PHE A 138 -2.28 11.32 -3.63
N THR A 139 -2.36 10.07 -4.07
CA THR A 139 -2.82 9.76 -5.44
C THR A 139 -4.35 9.70 -5.53
N ALA A 140 -5.01 8.87 -4.72
CA ALA A 140 -6.47 8.82 -4.58
C ALA A 140 -6.87 7.84 -3.47
N LEU A 141 -8.11 7.92 -2.95
CA LEU A 141 -8.78 6.82 -2.25
C LEU A 141 -10.01 6.43 -3.07
N GLN A 142 -10.09 5.18 -3.51
CA GLN A 142 -11.15 4.72 -4.41
C GLN A 142 -11.67 3.35 -4.01
N ALA A 143 -12.95 3.09 -4.25
CA ALA A 143 -13.50 1.75 -4.16
C ALA A 143 -12.97 0.89 -5.32
N ILE A 144 -12.73 -0.38 -5.06
CA ILE A 144 -12.30 -1.34 -6.08
C ILE A 144 -13.04 -2.66 -5.90
N SER A 145 -13.28 -3.37 -7.00
CA SER A 145 -13.58 -4.79 -6.99
C SER A 145 -12.31 -5.56 -7.32
N LEU A 146 -11.95 -6.54 -6.48
CA LEU A 146 -10.74 -7.36 -6.56
C LEU A 146 -10.56 -7.91 -7.98
N PRO A 147 -9.62 -7.35 -8.76
CA PRO A 147 -9.46 -7.76 -10.15
C PRO A 147 -8.68 -9.07 -10.26
N ASN A 148 -8.75 -9.71 -11.43
CA ASN A 148 -8.23 -11.07 -11.61
C ASN A 148 -6.71 -11.17 -11.38
N ASP A 149 -5.94 -10.16 -11.76
CA ASP A 149 -4.51 -10.07 -11.47
C ASP A 149 -4.23 -10.13 -9.95
N GLN A 150 -5.01 -9.40 -9.15
CA GLN A 150 -4.87 -9.40 -7.69
C GLN A 150 -5.34 -10.72 -7.08
N LYS A 151 -6.38 -11.36 -7.64
CA LYS A 151 -6.77 -12.72 -7.24
C LYS A 151 -5.64 -13.71 -7.44
N GLN A 152 -4.91 -13.65 -8.55
CA GLN A 152 -3.76 -14.53 -8.80
C GLN A 152 -2.66 -14.31 -7.78
N VAL A 153 -2.36 -13.06 -7.40
CA VAL A 153 -1.42 -12.76 -6.32
C VAL A 153 -1.88 -13.38 -4.99
N VAL A 154 -3.15 -13.20 -4.64
CA VAL A 154 -3.72 -13.76 -3.40
C VAL A 154 -3.61 -15.28 -3.41
N LEU A 155 -4.00 -15.95 -4.49
CA LEU A 155 -3.92 -17.40 -4.63
C LEU A 155 -2.48 -17.92 -4.60
N ALA A 156 -1.51 -17.18 -5.15
CA ALA A 156 -0.10 -17.56 -5.09
C ALA A 156 0.45 -17.56 -3.65
N LYS A 157 -0.14 -16.77 -2.74
CA LYS A 157 0.24 -16.73 -1.32
C LYS A 157 -0.68 -17.57 -0.43
N CYS A 158 -1.94 -17.74 -0.82
CA CYS A 158 -2.94 -18.50 -0.10
C CYS A 158 -3.81 -19.27 -1.09
N ALA A 159 -3.34 -20.44 -1.52
CA ALA A 159 -3.99 -21.24 -2.57
C ALA A 159 -5.41 -21.70 -2.21
N ALA A 160 -5.75 -21.77 -0.92
CA ALA A 160 -7.07 -22.18 -0.43
C ALA A 160 -8.07 -21.01 -0.29
N ALA A 161 -7.66 -19.77 -0.59
CA ALA A 161 -8.51 -18.60 -0.45
C ALA A 161 -9.71 -18.66 -1.41
N LYS A 162 -10.90 -18.39 -0.88
CA LYS A 162 -12.11 -18.16 -1.67
C LYS A 162 -12.35 -16.67 -1.89
N PHE A 163 -13.11 -16.30 -2.91
CA PHE A 163 -13.49 -14.92 -3.19
C PHE A 163 -15.01 -14.77 -3.12
N LEU A 164 -15.50 -13.79 -2.36
CA LEU A 164 -16.92 -13.52 -2.11
C LEU A 164 -17.34 -12.13 -2.58
#